data_AF-A0A7C6YYW0-F1
#
_entry.id   AF-A0A7C6YYW0-F1
#
_cell.length_a   1.000
_cell.length_b   1.000
_cell.length_c   1.000
_cell.angle_alpha   90.00
_cell.angle_beta   90.00
_cell.angle_gamma   90.00
#
_symmetry.space_group_name_H-M   'P 1'
#
loop_
_entity.id
_entity.type
_entity.pdbx_description
1 polymer ?
#
loop_
_entity_poly.entity_id
_entity_poly.type
_entity_poly.pdbx_seq_one_letter_code
_entity_poly.pdbx_strand_id
1 'polypeptide(L)' 'MHIHVVNAGETLWKIANYYGVSVASIAKINGLPDPNQIIIGLALVIP' A
#
# COMPACT_ATOMS: atom_id res chain seq x y z
N MET A 1 5.32 -11.49 -3.10
CA MET A 1 5.40 -10.95 -1.72
C MET A 1 6.65 -10.11 -1.53
N HIS A 2 6.47 -8.80 -1.64
CA HIS A 2 7.50 -7.78 -1.45
C HIS A 2 7.05 -6.80 -0.35
N ILE A 3 7.98 -6.23 0.40
CA ILE A 3 7.68 -5.20 1.40
C ILE A 3 8.05 -3.84 0.81
N HIS A 4 7.06 -2.96 0.71
CA HIS A 4 7.24 -1.57 0.29
C HIS A 4 7.06 -0.64 1.48
N VAL A 5 8.01 0.26 1.72
CA VAL A 5 7.90 1.28 2.78
C VAL A 5 7.40 2.58 2.17
N VAL A 6 6.25 3.06 2.64
CA VAL A 6 5.60 4.27 2.12
C VAL A 6 6.48 5.50 2.33
N ASN A 7 6.75 6.24 1.27
CA ASN A 7 7.49 7.50 1.28
C ASN A 7 6.55 8.71 1.22
N ALA A 8 7.11 9.89 1.52
CA ALA A 8 6.36 11.15 1.44
C ALA A 8 5.78 11.39 0.03
N GLY A 9 4.47 11.66 -0.04
CA GLY A 9 3.76 11.94 -1.28
C GLY A 9 3.28 10.70 -2.06
N GLU A 10 3.54 9.49 -1.53
CA GLU A 10 2.94 8.27 -2.04
C GLU A 10 1.52 8.07 -1.53
N THR A 11 0.69 7.46 -2.36
CA THR A 11 -0.66 7.04 -2.02
C THR A 11 -0.78 5.56 -2.30
N LEU A 12 -1.71 4.89 -1.63
CA LEU A 12 -1.91 3.45 -1.85
C LEU A 12 -2.26 3.13 -3.31
N TRP A 13 -2.95 4.05 -3.98
CA TRP A 13 -3.23 3.96 -5.42
C TRP A 13 -1.96 4.00 -6.28
N LYS A 14 -1.03 4.93 -6.02
CA LYS A 14 0.24 5.01 -6.77
C LYS A 14 1.08 3.75 -6.57
N ILE A 15 1.14 3.26 -5.33
CA ILE A 15 1.86 2.04 -4.96
C ILE A 15 1.23 0.84 -5.67
N ALA A 16 -0.08 0.68 -5.57
CA ALA A 16 -0.82 -0.39 -6.25
C ALA A 16 -0.59 -0.39 -7.77
N ASN A 17 -0.67 0.79 -8.40
CA ASN A 17 -0.45 0.96 -9.82
C ASN A 17 1.01 0.65 -10.22
N TYR A 18 1.98 1.05 -9.40
CA TYR A 18 3.40 0.75 -9.64
C TYR A 18 3.69 -0.75 -9.62
N TYR A 19 3.07 -1.49 -8.70
CA TYR A 19 3.25 -2.94 -8.58
C TYR A 19 2.27 -3.76 -9.42
N GLY A 20 1.33 -3.12 -10.14
CA GLY A 20 0.34 -3.82 -10.96
C GLY A 20 -0.66 -4.66 -10.15
N VAL A 21 -0.91 -4.29 -8.89
CA VAL A 21 -1.85 -4.98 -8.00
C VAL A 21 -3.04 -4.07 -7.66
N SER A 22 -4.11 -4.64 -7.10
CA SER A 22 -5.25 -3.82 -6.69
C SER A 22 -5.03 -3.19 -5.31
N VAL A 23 -5.52 -1.96 -5.13
CA VAL A 23 -5.55 -1.27 -3.82
C VAL A 23 -6.26 -2.13 -2.76
N ALA A 24 -7.36 -2.77 -3.14
CA ALA A 24 -8.13 -3.65 -2.26
C ALA A 24 -7.32 -4.87 -1.80
N SER A 25 -6.48 -5.45 -2.67
CA SER A 25 -5.59 -6.56 -2.32
C SER A 25 -4.55 -6.14 -1.29
N ILE A 26 -3.91 -4.97 -1.48
CA ILE A 26 -2.94 -4.44 -0.52
C ILE A 26 -3.64 -4.09 0.80
N ALA A 27 -4.81 -3.46 0.77
CA ALA A 27 -5.55 -3.11 1.97
C ALA A 27 -5.96 -4.35 2.77
N LYS A 28 -6.47 -5.38 2.09
CA LYS A 28 -6.89 -6.63 2.71
C LYS A 28 -5.72 -7.37 3.38
N ILE A 29 -4.58 -7.47 2.70
CA ILE A 29 -3.44 -8.22 3.24
C ILE A 29 -2.73 -7.48 4.39
N ASN A 30 -2.78 -6.15 4.39
CA ASN A 30 -2.20 -5.32 5.44
C ASN A 30 -3.19 -4.94 6.55
N GLY A 31 -4.45 -5.40 6.46
CA GLY A 31 -5.49 -5.07 7.43
C GLY A 31 -5.79 -3.58 7.53
N LEU A 32 -5.65 -2.83 6.42
CA LEU A 32 -5.89 -1.38 6.42
C LEU A 32 -7.40 -1.10 6.52
N PRO A 33 -7.87 -0.40 7.58
CA PRO A 33 -9.27 -0.07 7.74
C PRO A 33 -9.72 0.99 6.73
N ASP A 34 -8.83 1.91 6.34
CA ASP A 34 -9.05 2.87 5.27
C ASP A 34 -7.84 2.88 4.31
N PRO A 35 -7.99 2.46 3.05
CA PRO A 35 -6.91 2.46 2.06
C PRO A 35 -6.38 3.86 1.71
N ASN A 36 -7.11 4.92 2.05
CA ASN A 36 -6.67 6.29 1.82
C ASN A 36 -5.83 6.86 2.98
N GLN A 37 -5.80 6.17 4.13
CA GLN A 37 -5.06 6.58 5.32
C GLN A 37 -3.81 5.73 5.49
N ILE A 38 -2.79 6.02 4.68
CA ILE A 38 -1.45 5.47 4.86
C ILE A 38 -0.51 6.54 5.38
N ILE A 39 0.39 6.15 6.28
CA ILE A 39 1.39 7.04 6.88
C ILE A 39 2.78 6.76 6.30
N ILE A 40 3.61 7.79 6.28
CA ILE A 40 5.01 7.67 5.85
C ILE A 40 5.75 6.72 6.80
N GLY A 41 6.55 5.83 6.24
CA GLY A 41 7.26 4.78 6.99
C GLY A 41 6.45 3.52 7.24
N LEU A 42 5.17 3.47 6.82
CA LEU A 42 4.38 2.24 6.90
C LEU A 42 4.93 1.19 5.96
N ALA A 43 5.21 -0.01 6.48
CA ALA A 43 5.58 -1.16 5.68
C ALA A 43 4.33 -1.87 5.16
N LEU A 44 4.16 -1.89 3.84
CA LEU A 44 3.08 -2.57 3.15
C LEU A 44 3.57 -3.86 2.50
N VAL A 45 2.87 -4.94 2.78
CA VAL A 45 2.99 -6.20 2.08
C VAL A 45 2.28 -6.10 0.73
N ILE A 46 3.04 -6.25 -0.34
CA ILE A 46 2.55 -6.28 -1.72
C ILE A 46 2.45 -7.75 -2.16
N PRO A 47 1.27 -8.24 -2.60
CA PRO A 47 1.05 -9.61 -3.05
C PRO A 47 2.06 -10.05 -4.14
#